data_AF-A0A960IJH8-F1
#
_entry.id   AF-A0A960IJH8-F1
#
_cell.length_a   1.000
_cell.length_b   1.000
_cell.length_c   1.000
_cell.angle_alpha   90.00
_cell.angle_beta   90.00
_cell.angle_gamma   90.00
#
_symmetry.space_group_name_H-M   'P 1'
#
loop_
_entity.id
_entity.type
_entity.pdbx_description
1 polymer ?
#
loop_
_entity_poly.entity_id
_entity_poly.type
_entity_poly.pdbx_seq_one_letter_code
_entity_poly.pdbx_strand_id
1 'polypeptide(L)'
;SAAVLSEMLRRDPPQPTISGRDSRRLIAAPESTPGELVHLAFAEVRRAAAPHPAVSVYLLESLHRVAESLEAVGLGERAVPLAEQAALILEGSREAELLPADLREVDNAYRRWFPDAP
;
A
#
# COMPACT_ATOMS: atom_id res chain seq x y z
N SER A 1 -6.38 8.02 7.79
CA SER A 1 -6.18 7.10 6.65
C SER A 1 -5.43 5.81 7.00
N ALA A 2 -4.41 5.78 7.87
CA ALA A 2 -3.68 4.54 8.23
C ALA A 2 -4.48 3.48 9.00
N ALA A 3 -5.42 3.89 9.86
CA ALA A 3 -6.22 2.97 10.68
C ALA A 3 -7.16 2.08 9.85
N VAL A 4 -7.72 2.60 8.75
CA VAL A 4 -8.62 1.84 7.87
C VAL A 4 -7.83 0.80 7.07
N LEU A 5 -6.67 1.16 6.53
CA LEU A 5 -5.76 0.22 5.86
C LEU A 5 -5.31 -0.89 6.81
N SER A 6 -4.93 -0.55 8.05
CA SER A 6 -4.56 -1.54 9.06
C SER A 6 -5.69 -2.53 9.36
N GLU A 7 -6.93 -2.05 9.44
CA GLU A 7 -8.09 -2.90 9.71
C GLU A 7 -8.44 -3.80 8.52
N MET A 8 -8.31 -3.28 7.28
CA MET A 8 -8.51 -4.09 6.07
C MET A 8 -7.47 -5.19 5.93
N LEU A 9 -6.20 -4.91 6.24
CA LEU A 9 -5.10 -5.88 6.15
C LEU A 9 -5.16 -6.97 7.24
N ARG A 10 -5.92 -6.77 8.31
CA ARG A 10 -6.08 -7.74 9.40
C ARG A 10 -7.18 -8.77 9.17
N ARG A 11 -8.08 -8.54 8.21
CA ARG A 11 -9.22 -9.42 7.95
C ARG A 11 -8.93 -10.36 6.79
N ASP A 12 -9.27 -11.64 6.95
CA ASP A 12 -9.31 -12.54 5.81
C ASP A 12 -10.53 -12.20 4.93
N PRO A 13 -10.37 -12.14 3.61
CA PRO A 13 -11.49 -11.85 2.73
C PRO A 13 -12.51 -13.00 2.74
N PRO A 14 -13.82 -12.69 2.58
CA PRO A 14 -14.85 -13.72 2.57
C PRO A 14 -14.64 -14.69 1.40
N GLN A 15 -14.93 -15.97 1.62
CA GLN A 15 -14.76 -16.98 0.58
C GLN A 15 -15.70 -16.72 -0.60
N PRO A 16 -15.21 -16.82 -1.85
CA PRO A 16 -15.94 -16.41 -3.06
C PRO A 16 -17.10 -17.34 -3.47
N THR A 17 -17.44 -18.35 -2.67
CA THR A 17 -18.49 -19.32 -3.01
C THR A 17 -19.46 -19.52 -1.85
N ILE A 18 -20.70 -19.04 -2.02
CA ILE A 18 -21.82 -19.29 -1.12
C ILE A 18 -22.80 -20.23 -1.84
N SER A 19 -23.03 -21.42 -1.28
CA SER A 19 -24.00 -22.37 -1.82
C SER A 19 -25.39 -22.08 -1.23
N GLY A 20 -26.35 -21.74 -2.10
CA GLY A 20 -27.75 -21.52 -1.72
C GLY A 20 -28.54 -22.83 -1.58
N ARG A 21 -29.66 -22.78 -0.82
CA ARG A 21 -30.48 -23.94 -0.41
C ARG A 21 -31.16 -24.72 -1.56
N ASP A 22 -31.26 -24.13 -2.76
CA ASP A 22 -32.01 -24.66 -3.91
C ASP A 22 -31.15 -25.04 -5.12
N SER A 23 -29.94 -25.57 -4.92
CA SER A 23 -29.01 -25.92 -6.02
C SER A 23 -28.63 -24.74 -6.92
N ARG A 24 -28.86 -23.50 -6.47
CA ARG A 24 -28.43 -22.28 -7.15
C ARG A 24 -27.00 -21.96 -6.73
N ARG A 25 -26.08 -22.00 -7.70
CA ARG A 25 -24.69 -21.60 -7.52
C ARG A 25 -24.58 -20.13 -7.92
N LEU A 26 -24.33 -19.25 -6.95
CA LEU A 26 -23.91 -17.89 -7.25
C LEU A 26 -22.44 -17.95 -7.69
N ILE A 27 -22.21 -17.73 -8.98
CA ILE A 27 -20.88 -17.43 -9.51
C ILE A 27 -20.79 -15.90 -9.46
N ALA A 28 -20.15 -15.35 -8.44
CA ALA A 28 -19.74 -13.95 -8.51
C ALA A 28 -18.82 -13.82 -9.73
N ALA A 29 -19.05 -12.80 -10.56
CA ALA A 29 -18.05 -12.39 -11.57
C ALA A 29 -16.70 -12.23 -10.86
N PRO A 30 -15.54 -12.36 -11.55
CA PRO A 30 -14.26 -12.07 -10.93
C PRO A 30 -14.26 -10.59 -10.53
N GLU A 31 -14.75 -10.30 -9.32
CA GLU A 31 -14.50 -9.06 -8.64
C GLU A 31 -12.99 -9.00 -8.45
N SER A 32 -12.39 -7.87 -8.81
CA SER A 32 -10.99 -7.61 -8.52
C SER A 32 -10.72 -8.08 -7.10
N THR A 33 -9.77 -9.00 -6.95
CA THR A 33 -9.43 -9.53 -5.64
C THR A 33 -9.07 -8.36 -4.72
N PRO A 34 -9.28 -8.47 -3.40
CA PRO A 34 -8.89 -7.41 -2.48
C PRO A 34 -7.44 -6.93 -2.68
N GLY A 35 -6.53 -7.83 -3.04
CA GLY A 35 -5.15 -7.48 -3.42
C GLY A 35 -5.04 -6.64 -4.68
N GLU A 36 -5.81 -6.95 -5.74
CA GLU A 36 -5.84 -6.16 -6.98
C GLU A 36 -6.42 -4.75 -6.75
N LEU A 37 -7.45 -4.62 -5.92
CA LEU A 37 -8.02 -3.31 -5.56
C LEU A 37 -7.03 -2.47 -4.74
N VAL A 38 -6.31 -3.09 -3.80
CA VAL A 38 -5.27 -2.43 -3.02
C VAL A 38 -4.15 -1.97 -3.95
N HIS A 39 -3.66 -2.83 -4.84
CA HIS A 39 -2.63 -2.44 -5.82
C HIS A 39 -3.07 -1.29 -6.73
N LEU A 40 -4.30 -1.34 -7.25
CA LEU A 40 -4.83 -0.28 -8.10
C LEU A 40 -4.93 1.04 -7.34
N ALA A 41 -5.47 1.02 -6.12
CA ALA A 41 -5.60 2.20 -5.27
C ALA A 41 -4.23 2.81 -4.95
N PHE A 42 -3.23 1.99 -4.61
CA PHE A 42 -1.88 2.47 -4.35
C PHE A 42 -1.19 3.01 -5.61
N ALA A 43 -1.45 2.41 -6.78
CA ALA A 43 -0.92 2.93 -8.05
C ALA A 43 -1.48 4.33 -8.37
N GLU A 44 -2.78 4.54 -8.21
CA GLU A 44 -3.42 5.85 -8.43
C GLU A 44 -2.95 6.89 -7.39
N VAL A 45 -2.88 6.52 -6.11
CA VAL A 45 -2.38 7.41 -5.06
C VAL A 45 -0.93 7.81 -5.32
N ARG A 46 -0.07 6.86 -5.71
CA ARG A 46 1.32 7.14 -6.07
C ARG A 46 1.40 8.12 -7.23
N ARG A 47 0.66 7.86 -8.31
CA ARG A 47 0.69 8.70 -9.52
C ARG A 47 0.21 10.12 -9.21
N ALA A 48 -0.81 10.27 -8.39
CA ALA A 48 -1.32 11.56 -7.96
C ALA A 48 -0.35 12.29 -7.00
N ALA A 49 0.36 11.56 -6.14
CA ALA A 49 1.31 12.11 -5.17
C ALA A 49 2.68 12.46 -5.77
N ALA A 50 3.04 11.86 -6.91
CA ALA A 50 4.35 12.01 -7.55
C ALA A 50 4.82 13.48 -7.73
N PRO A 51 3.99 14.43 -8.22
CA PRO A 51 4.40 15.84 -8.33
C PRO A 51 4.34 16.61 -6.99
N HIS A 52 3.98 15.95 -5.88
CA HIS A 52 3.76 16.55 -4.58
C HIS A 52 4.69 15.91 -3.52
N PRO A 53 5.93 16.43 -3.35
CA PRO A 53 6.94 15.81 -2.49
C PRO A 53 6.48 15.63 -1.04
N ALA A 54 5.81 16.64 -0.47
CA ALA A 54 5.26 16.55 0.88
C ALA A 54 4.25 15.39 1.03
N VAL A 55 3.41 15.15 0.02
CA VAL A 55 2.44 14.03 0.03
C VAL A 55 3.19 12.70 -0.01
N SER A 56 4.22 12.60 -0.85
CA SER A 56 5.07 11.41 -0.93
C SER A 56 5.76 11.09 0.41
N VAL A 57 6.27 12.11 1.11
CA VAL A 57 6.85 11.97 2.46
C VAL A 57 5.81 11.44 3.47
N TYR A 58 4.60 12.00 3.48
CA TYR A 58 3.54 11.52 4.37
C TYR A 58 3.07 10.11 4.05
N LEU A 59 3.06 9.71 2.78
CA LEU A 59 2.73 8.35 2.37
C LEU A 59 3.78 7.35 2.87
N LEU A 60 5.07 7.68 2.74
CA LEU A 60 6.17 6.85 3.26
C LEU A 60 6.05 6.66 4.78
N GLU A 61 5.83 7.74 5.53
CA GLU A 61 5.60 7.65 6.97
C GLU A 61 4.37 6.80 7.30
N SER A 62 3.28 6.97 6.55
CA SER A 62 2.05 6.20 6.76
C SER A 62 2.25 4.70 6.51
N LEU A 63 2.97 4.33 5.45
CA LEU A 63 3.29 2.93 5.15
C LEU A 63 4.14 2.32 6.26
N HIS A 64 5.15 3.04 6.76
CA HIS A 64 6.00 2.58 7.85
C HIS A 64 5.20 2.33 9.13
N ARG A 65 4.32 3.25 9.53
CA ARG A 65 3.46 3.07 10.72
C ARG A 65 2.52 1.86 10.59
N VAL A 66 2.07 1.54 9.37
CA VAL A 66 1.25 0.34 9.13
C VAL A 66 2.12 -0.92 9.22
N ALA A 67 3.35 -0.90 8.69
CA ALA A 67 4.31 -1.99 8.82
C ALA A 67 4.62 -2.29 10.30
N GLU A 68 4.98 -1.27 11.11
CA GLU A 68 5.21 -1.42 12.54
C GLU A 68 3.99 -2.00 13.27
N SER A 69 2.79 -1.56 12.90
CA SER A 69 1.52 -2.05 13.46
C SER A 69 1.25 -3.53 13.13
N LEU A 70 1.67 -4.00 11.95
CA LEU A 70 1.55 -5.40 11.54
C LEU A 70 2.58 -6.28 12.25
N GLU A 71 3.82 -5.81 12.37
CA GLU A 71 4.87 -6.49 13.14
C GLU A 71 4.48 -6.65 14.61
N ALA A 72 3.95 -5.59 15.24
CA ALA A 72 3.53 -5.60 16.63
C ALA A 72 2.42 -6.63 16.95
N VAL A 73 1.65 -7.06 15.95
CA VAL A 73 0.60 -8.09 16.09
C VAL A 73 1.00 -9.45 15.51
N GLY A 74 2.28 -9.65 15.18
CA GLY A 74 2.81 -10.93 14.68
C GLY A 74 2.48 -11.24 13.22
N LEU A 75 2.17 -10.23 12.41
CA LEU A 75 1.85 -10.34 10.97
C LEU A 75 2.94 -9.69 10.11
N GLY A 76 4.21 -9.85 10.49
CA GLY A 76 5.35 -9.19 9.83
C GLY A 76 5.49 -9.55 8.36
N GLU A 77 5.10 -10.76 7.93
CA GLU A 77 5.12 -11.12 6.52
C GLU A 77 4.18 -10.26 5.65
N ARG A 78 3.13 -9.68 6.24
CA ARG A 78 2.21 -8.77 5.56
C ARG A 78 2.78 -7.36 5.40
N ALA A 79 3.93 -7.05 6.01
CA ALA A 79 4.63 -5.79 5.85
C ALA A 79 5.50 -5.73 4.58
N VAL A 80 5.88 -6.89 4.01
CA VAL A 80 6.74 -6.95 2.81
C VAL A 80 6.17 -6.14 1.63
N PRO A 81 4.88 -6.26 1.26
CA PRO A 81 4.31 -5.46 0.18
C PRO A 81 4.29 -3.94 0.46
N LEU A 82 4.35 -3.52 1.73
CA LEU A 82 4.40 -2.09 2.09
C LEU A 82 5.76 -1.48 1.78
N ALA A 83 6.84 -2.24 1.96
CA ALA A 83 8.18 -1.83 1.55
C ALA A 83 8.30 -1.70 0.02
N GLU A 84 7.68 -2.62 -0.72
CA GLU A 84 7.59 -2.54 -2.18
C GLU A 84 6.82 -1.29 -2.63
N GLN A 85 5.69 -0.96 -1.98
CA GLN A 85 4.97 0.29 -2.29
C GLN A 85 5.79 1.54 -1.95
N ALA A 86 6.58 1.51 -0.88
CA ALA A 86 7.48 2.61 -0.54
C ALA A 86 8.53 2.83 -1.63
N ALA A 87 9.12 1.75 -2.17
CA ALA A 87 10.09 1.82 -3.26
C ALA A 87 9.45 2.43 -4.53
N LEU A 88 8.23 2.00 -4.86
CA LEU A 88 7.48 2.56 -6.00
C LEU A 88 7.17 4.05 -5.81
N ILE A 89 6.85 4.51 -4.60
CA ILE A 89 6.66 5.96 -4.32
C ILE A 89 7.93 6.74 -4.64
N LEU A 90 9.09 6.26 -4.18
CA LEU A 90 10.36 6.91 -4.46
C LEU A 90 10.67 6.96 -5.97
N GLU A 91 10.45 5.86 -6.68
CA GLU A 91 10.59 5.80 -8.13
C GLU A 91 9.67 6.81 -8.83
N GLY A 92 8.38 6.84 -8.46
CA GLY A 92 7.43 7.80 -9.00
C GLY A 92 7.84 9.26 -8.74
N SER A 93 8.40 9.58 -7.58
CA SER A 93 8.93 10.92 -7.30
C SER A 93 10.17 11.26 -8.15
N ARG A 94 11.02 10.28 -8.48
CA ARG A 94 12.18 10.48 -9.38
C ARG A 94 11.74 10.76 -10.82
N GLU A 95 10.65 10.14 -11.26
CA GLU A 95 10.08 10.33 -12.60
C GLU A 95 9.29 11.63 -12.75
N ALA A 96 8.86 12.25 -11.64
CA ALA A 96 7.99 13.44 -11.65
C ALA A 96 8.69 14.79 -11.89
N GLU A 97 9.95 14.78 -12.34
CA GLU A 97 10.74 16.00 -12.66
C GLU A 97 10.77 17.03 -11.51
N LEU A 98 10.79 16.57 -10.26
CA LEU A 98 10.84 17.42 -9.07
C LEU A 98 12.14 18.24 -9.02
N LEU A 99 12.10 19.37 -8.28
CA LEU A 99 13.32 20.09 -7.95
C LEU A 99 14.29 19.18 -7.17
N PRO A 100 15.61 19.31 -7.35
CA PRO A 100 16.57 18.45 -6.67
C PRO A 100 16.49 18.51 -5.13
N ALA A 101 16.02 19.63 -4.57
CA ALA A 101 15.81 19.75 -3.12
C ALA A 101 14.64 18.89 -2.66
N ASP A 102 13.51 18.97 -3.36
CA ASP A 102 12.30 18.20 -3.06
C ASP A 102 12.54 16.70 -3.22
N LEU A 103 13.25 16.29 -4.27
CA LEU A 103 13.61 14.88 -4.47
C LEU A 103 14.49 14.35 -3.32
N ARG A 104 15.44 15.17 -2.84
CA ARG A 104 16.27 14.80 -1.67
C ARG A 104 15.43 14.63 -0.41
N GLU A 105 14.38 15.42 -0.21
CA GLU A 105 13.47 15.25 0.92
C GLU A 105 12.76 13.90 0.87
N VAL A 106 12.27 13.49 -0.31
CA VAL A 106 11.64 12.18 -0.51
C VAL A 106 12.65 11.04 -0.32
N ASP A 107 13.85 11.14 -0.91
CA ASP A 107 14.93 10.15 -0.72
C ASP A 107 15.30 10.00 0.78
N ASN A 108 15.41 11.10 1.50
CA ASN A 108 15.73 11.10 2.94
C ASN A 108 14.60 10.47 3.76
N ALA A 109 13.35 10.79 3.43
CA ALA A 109 12.19 10.17 4.08
C ALA A 109 12.15 8.67 3.82
N TYR A 110 12.42 8.23 2.58
CA TYR A 110 12.47 6.81 2.23
C TYR A 110 13.53 6.07 3.07
N ARG A 111 14.77 6.57 3.09
CA ARG A 111 15.86 5.98 3.89
C ARG A 111 15.58 5.97 5.38
N ARG A 112 14.88 6.98 5.89
CA ARG A 112 14.51 7.08 7.30
C ARG A 112 13.50 6.00 7.69
N TRP A 113 12.49 5.78 6.86
CA TRP A 113 11.34 4.93 7.19
C TRP A 113 11.49 3.49 6.69
N PHE A 114 12.33 3.26 5.68
CA PHE A 114 12.59 1.96 5.07
C PHE A 114 14.11 1.74 4.88
N PRO A 115 14.91 1.71 5.96
CA PRO A 115 16.36 1.61 5.86
C PRO A 115 16.85 0.27 5.28
N ASP A 116 16.07 -0.79 5.45
CA ASP A 116 16.40 -2.15 5.01
C ASP A 116 15.69 -2.56 3.71
N ALA A 117 14.95 -1.64 3.08
CA ALA A 117 14.32 -1.90 1.81
C ALA A 117 15.39 -1.88 0.68
N PRO A 118 15.24 -2.76 -0.34
CA PRO A 118 16.20 -2.91 -1.43
C PRO A 118 16.37 -1.65 -2.29
#